data_AF-F7RVI8-F1
#
_entry.id   AF-F7RVI8-F1
#
_cell.length_a   1.000
_cell.length_b   1.000
_cell.length_c   1.000
_cell.angle_alpha   90.00
_cell.angle_beta   90.00
_cell.angle_gamma   90.00
#
_symmetry.space_group_name_H-M   'P 1'
#
loop_
_entity.id
_entity.type
_entity.pdbx_description
1 polymer ?
#
loop_
_entity_poly.entity_id
_entity_poly.type
_entity_poly.pdbx_seq_one_letter_code
_entity_poly.pdbx_strand_id
1 'polypeptide(L)'
;MMKKILPLLLIGVAVMLFAVMSWLGSSDSTVNQFRPPIGLEMEYTENDRMQKRVADDILYRMQTHHEYRLATSQTGDPVASVQINIERLGNDEIKITANVNGQPIIVEGPAEVALSLSAKMFSLVNNALSELVIAG
;
A
#
# COMPACT_ATOMS: atom_id res chain seq x y z
N MET A 1 49.70 -26.62 38.02
CA MET A 1 49.26 -25.27 37.60
C MET A 1 48.46 -25.26 36.29
N MET A 2 48.71 -26.18 35.32
CA MET A 2 47.96 -26.26 34.04
C MET A 2 46.43 -26.46 34.17
N LYS A 3 45.94 -27.18 35.19
CA LYS A 3 44.49 -27.42 35.38
C LYS A 3 43.68 -26.15 35.71
N LYS A 4 44.32 -25.06 36.16
CA LYS A 4 43.64 -23.78 36.46
C LYS A 4 43.58 -22.83 35.25
N ILE A 5 44.39 -23.07 34.23
CA ILE A 5 44.49 -22.21 33.03
C ILE A 5 43.47 -22.64 31.96
N LEU A 6 43.12 -23.94 31.94
CA LEU A 6 42.15 -24.51 31.02
C LEU A 6 40.75 -23.83 31.07
N PRO A 7 40.13 -23.58 32.25
CA PRO A 7 38.86 -22.87 32.31
C PRO A 7 38.98 -21.40 31.87
N LEU A 8 40.14 -20.78 32.11
CA LEU A 8 40.38 -19.39 31.70
C LEU A 8 40.46 -19.25 30.17
N LEU A 9 41.11 -20.23 29.51
CA LEU A 9 41.17 -20.31 28.05
C LEU A 9 39.80 -20.53 27.42
N LEU A 10 38.98 -21.41 28.00
CA LEU A 10 37.62 -21.69 27.52
C LEU A 10 36.72 -20.45 27.60
N ILE A 11 36.81 -19.67 28.68
CA ILE A 11 36.06 -18.41 28.81
C ILE A 11 36.53 -17.39 27.77
N GLY A 12 37.85 -17.27 27.56
CA GLY A 12 38.41 -16.38 26.54
C GLY A 12 37.92 -16.71 25.13
N VAL A 13 37.90 -17.99 24.76
CA VAL A 13 37.38 -18.46 23.47
C VAL A 13 35.89 -18.20 23.34
N ALA A 14 35.10 -18.44 24.39
CA ALA A 14 33.66 -18.19 24.37
C ALA A 14 33.34 -16.69 24.18
N VAL A 15 34.03 -15.80 24.91
CA VAL A 15 33.85 -14.34 24.77
C VAL A 15 34.28 -13.88 23.38
N MET A 16 35.36 -14.43 22.83
CA MET A 16 35.80 -14.13 21.47
C MET A 16 34.79 -14.59 20.42
N LEU A 17 34.19 -15.77 20.58
CA LEU A 17 33.11 -16.27 19.72
C LEU A 17 31.86 -15.39 19.79
N PHE A 18 31.43 -14.98 20.98
CA PHE A 18 30.31 -14.05 21.14
C PHE A 18 30.60 -12.69 20.50
N ALA A 19 31.82 -12.17 20.61
CA ALA A 19 32.22 -10.92 19.96
C ALA A 19 32.18 -11.03 18.42
N VAL A 20 32.70 -12.12 17.86
CA VAL A 20 32.65 -12.37 16.41
C VAL A 20 31.20 -12.52 15.91
N MET A 21 30.37 -13.26 16.66
CA MET A 21 28.94 -13.40 16.32
C MET A 21 28.16 -12.10 16.46
N SER A 22 28.52 -11.21 17.40
CA SER A 22 27.90 -9.90 17.52
C SER A 22 28.15 -9.00 16.30
N TRP A 23 29.27 -9.23 15.58
CA TRP A 23 29.59 -8.50 14.35
C TRP A 23 28.91 -9.08 13.10
N LEU A 24 28.51 -10.35 13.16
CA LEU A 24 27.72 -11.03 12.11
C LEU A 24 26.21 -10.77 12.24
N GLY A 25 25.79 -10.00 13.25
CA GLY A 25 24.40 -9.81 13.65
C GLY A 25 23.84 -8.42 13.44
N SER A 26 23.92 -7.89 12.22
CA SER A 26 22.82 -7.11 11.62
C SER A 26 23.17 -6.91 10.15
N SER A 27 22.88 -7.90 9.31
CA SER A 27 22.45 -7.55 7.97
C SER A 27 21.23 -6.66 8.17
N ASP A 28 21.45 -5.34 8.11
CA ASP A 28 20.41 -4.37 7.80
C ASP A 28 19.85 -4.83 6.46
N SER A 29 18.92 -5.77 6.56
CA SER A 29 17.88 -5.96 5.59
C SER A 29 17.09 -4.66 5.71
N THR A 30 17.63 -3.61 5.11
CA THR A 30 16.84 -2.72 4.28
C THR A 30 16.16 -3.66 3.29
N VAL A 31 15.09 -4.31 3.77
CA VAL A 31 14.05 -4.85 2.95
C VAL A 31 13.60 -3.61 2.21
N ASN A 32 14.16 -3.40 1.01
CA ASN A 32 13.56 -2.52 0.04
C ASN A 32 12.14 -3.07 -0.07
N GLN A 33 11.21 -2.44 0.66
CA GLN A 33 9.81 -2.79 0.64
C GLN A 33 9.42 -2.67 -0.82
N PHE A 34 9.32 -3.80 -1.49
CA PHE A 34 8.89 -3.86 -2.87
C PHE A 34 7.47 -3.28 -2.88
N ARG A 35 7.33 -2.09 -3.45
CA ARG A 35 6.03 -1.43 -3.63
C ARG A 35 5.52 -1.84 -5.02
N PRO A 36 4.57 -2.78 -5.11
CA PRO A 36 4.04 -3.22 -6.39
C PRO A 36 3.46 -2.02 -7.18
N PRO A 37 3.69 -1.95 -8.50
CA PRO A 37 3.03 -0.96 -9.35
C PRO A 37 1.55 -1.32 -9.54
N ILE A 38 0.67 -0.33 -9.33
CA ILE A 38 -0.79 -0.45 -9.49
C ILE A 38 -1.26 0.52 -10.57
N GLY A 39 -1.99 0.01 -11.55
CA GLY A 39 -2.65 0.83 -12.56
C GLY A 39 -3.86 1.52 -11.95
N LEU A 40 -4.02 2.82 -12.20
CA LEU A 40 -5.18 3.59 -11.77
C LEU A 40 -5.76 4.34 -12.97
N GLU A 41 -7.01 4.04 -13.28
CA GLU A 41 -7.82 4.77 -14.25
C GLU A 41 -9.01 5.39 -13.51
N MET A 42 -9.27 6.68 -13.77
CA MET A 42 -10.39 7.38 -13.16
C MET A 42 -11.20 8.09 -14.24
N GLU A 43 -12.51 7.86 -14.22
CA GLU A 43 -13.49 8.48 -15.10
C GLU A 43 -14.43 9.35 -14.26
N TYR A 44 -14.57 10.61 -14.68
CA TYR A 44 -15.48 11.58 -14.06
C TYR A 44 -15.74 12.74 -15.03
N THR A 45 -16.82 13.48 -14.80
CA THR A 45 -17.13 14.68 -15.57
C THR A 45 -16.31 15.86 -15.06
N GLU A 46 -15.32 16.32 -15.83
CA GLU A 46 -14.38 17.38 -15.40
C GLU A 46 -15.07 18.72 -15.03
N ASN A 47 -16.19 19.02 -15.67
CA ASN A 47 -16.98 20.22 -15.40
C ASN A 47 -17.80 20.14 -14.10
N ASP A 48 -17.98 18.96 -13.51
CA ASP A 48 -18.63 18.79 -12.22
C ASP A 48 -17.61 18.93 -11.08
N ARG A 49 -17.66 20.07 -10.39
CA ARG A 49 -16.75 20.38 -9.27
C ARG A 49 -16.78 19.35 -8.15
N MET A 50 -17.93 18.71 -7.93
CA MET A 50 -18.07 17.72 -6.87
C MET A 50 -17.37 16.42 -7.27
N GLN A 51 -17.63 15.92 -8.48
CA GLN A 51 -16.97 14.70 -8.98
C GLN A 51 -15.45 14.90 -9.06
N LYS A 52 -15.01 16.05 -9.56
CA LYS A 52 -13.58 16.41 -9.58
C LYS A 52 -12.95 16.41 -8.19
N ARG A 53 -13.60 17.01 -7.20
CA ARG A 53 -13.10 17.03 -5.81
C ARG A 53 -12.97 15.62 -5.23
N VAL A 54 -13.93 14.74 -5.52
CA VAL A 54 -13.89 13.33 -5.11
C VAL A 54 -12.74 12.60 -5.80
N ALA A 55 -12.58 12.80 -7.11
CA ALA A 55 -11.48 12.23 -7.88
C ALA A 55 -10.12 12.66 -7.34
N ASP A 56 -9.94 13.96 -7.08
CA ASP A 56 -8.71 14.53 -6.54
C ASP A 56 -8.36 13.96 -5.16
N ASP A 57 -9.35 13.80 -4.26
CA ASP A 57 -9.14 13.22 -2.94
C ASP A 57 -8.77 11.73 -3.01
N ILE A 58 -9.44 10.94 -3.86
CA ILE A 58 -9.09 9.53 -4.10
C ILE A 58 -7.67 9.44 -4.65
N LEU A 59 -7.34 10.22 -5.68
CA LEU A 59 -6.01 10.23 -6.28
C LEU A 59 -4.93 10.58 -5.28
N TYR A 60 -5.14 11.63 -4.49
CA TYR A 60 -4.20 12.05 -3.45
C TYR A 60 -3.94 10.94 -2.43
N ARG A 61 -5.00 10.27 -1.95
CA ARG A 61 -4.85 9.14 -1.01
C ARG A 61 -4.12 7.96 -1.64
N MET A 62 -4.44 7.63 -2.89
CA MET A 62 -3.79 6.54 -3.63
C MET A 62 -2.30 6.85 -3.90
N GLN A 63 -1.96 8.10 -4.20
CA GLN A 63 -0.57 8.53 -4.45
C GLN A 63 0.29 8.54 -3.17
N THR A 64 -0.32 8.90 -2.04
CA THR A 64 0.39 9.03 -0.75
C THR A 64 0.46 7.72 0.03
N HIS A 65 -0.23 6.67 -0.41
CA HIS A 65 -0.20 5.36 0.21
C HIS A 65 1.20 4.72 0.12
N HIS A 66 1.62 4.01 1.17
CA HIS A 66 2.99 3.50 1.28
C HIS A 66 3.15 2.03 0.86
N GLU A 67 2.05 1.30 0.67
CA GLU A 67 2.10 -0.13 0.34
C GLU A 67 2.32 -0.40 -1.15
N TYR A 68 1.98 0.54 -2.02
CA TYR A 68 2.12 0.39 -3.47
C TYR A 68 2.59 1.69 -4.12
N ARG A 69 2.89 1.64 -5.42
CA ARG A 69 3.18 2.82 -6.24
C ARG A 69 2.20 2.87 -7.41
N LEU A 70 1.75 4.05 -7.80
CA LEU A 70 0.93 4.16 -9.02
C LEU A 70 1.81 3.96 -10.24
N ALA A 71 1.35 3.12 -11.17
CA ALA A 71 1.95 2.89 -12.47
C ALA A 71 1.60 4.06 -13.42
N THR A 72 1.88 5.30 -13.00
CA THR A 72 1.77 6.45 -13.87
C THR A 72 3.01 6.49 -14.75
N SER A 73 2.87 5.98 -15.99
CA SER A 73 3.84 6.11 -17.10
C SER A 73 5.29 5.62 -16.86
N GLN A 74 5.60 5.07 -15.69
CA GLN A 74 6.91 4.48 -15.37
C GLN A 74 6.84 2.95 -15.42
N THR A 75 7.36 2.42 -16.53
CA THR A 75 7.97 1.09 -16.70
C THR A 75 7.58 0.03 -15.65
N GLY A 76 6.65 -0.83 -16.06
CA GLY A 76 6.27 -2.06 -15.37
C GLY A 76 4.81 -2.36 -15.66
N ASP A 77 4.51 -3.59 -16.07
CA ASP A 77 3.13 -4.04 -16.15
C ASP A 77 2.50 -3.96 -14.75
N PRO A 78 1.32 -3.35 -14.60
CA PRO A 78 0.68 -3.23 -13.31
C PRO A 78 0.35 -4.61 -12.74
N VAL A 79 0.66 -4.83 -11.46
CA VAL A 79 0.33 -6.08 -10.76
C VAL A 79 -1.19 -6.18 -10.52
N ALA A 80 -1.84 -5.03 -10.36
CA ALA A 80 -3.28 -4.91 -10.36
C ALA A 80 -3.72 -3.60 -11.00
N SER A 81 -4.92 -3.61 -11.57
CA SER A 81 -5.57 -2.46 -12.18
C SER A 81 -6.81 -2.07 -11.39
N VAL A 82 -6.92 -0.77 -11.13
CA VAL A 82 -8.05 -0.15 -10.45
C VAL A 82 -8.69 0.84 -11.42
N GLN A 83 -9.95 0.59 -11.79
CA GLN A 83 -10.76 1.53 -12.57
C GLN A 83 -11.81 2.14 -11.68
N ILE A 84 -11.89 3.46 -11.58
CA ILE A 84 -12.85 4.18 -10.73
C ILE A 84 -13.71 5.08 -11.61
N ASN A 85 -15.03 4.93 -11.55
CA ASN A 85 -16.00 5.81 -12.17
C ASN A 85 -16.77 6.58 -11.09
N ILE A 86 -16.84 7.89 -11.23
CA ILE A 86 -17.55 8.79 -10.31
C ILE A 86 -18.71 9.41 -11.06
N GLU A 87 -19.93 9.09 -10.60
CA GLU A 87 -21.16 9.54 -11.22
C GLU A 87 -21.99 10.33 -10.22
N ARG A 88 -22.61 11.42 -10.68
CA ARG A 88 -23.65 12.10 -9.92
C ARG A 88 -25.01 11.55 -10.31
N LEU A 89 -25.77 11.10 -9.32
CA LEU A 89 -27.14 10.61 -9.52
C LEU A 89 -28.10 11.76 -9.17
N GLY A 90 -28.54 12.49 -10.20
CA GLY A 90 -29.35 13.69 -9.99
C GLY A 90 -28.57 14.82 -9.31
N ASN A 91 -29.20 15.53 -8.37
CA ASN A 91 -28.57 16.66 -7.66
C ASN A 91 -27.99 16.30 -6.30
N ASP A 92 -28.58 15.30 -5.63
CA ASP A 92 -28.39 15.08 -4.20
C ASP A 92 -27.56 13.84 -3.88
N GLU A 93 -27.25 13.00 -4.86
CA GLU A 93 -26.54 11.74 -4.65
C GLU A 93 -25.30 11.62 -5.53
N ILE A 94 -24.32 10.88 -5.02
CA ILE A 94 -23.11 10.49 -5.73
C ILE A 94 -22.92 8.99 -5.61
N LYS A 95 -22.52 8.38 -6.72
CA LYS A 95 -22.11 7.00 -6.81
C LYS A 95 -20.66 6.92 -7.27
N ILE A 96 -19.85 6.20 -6.51
CA ILE A 96 -18.47 5.89 -6.83
C ILE A 96 -18.41 4.38 -7.05
N THR A 97 -18.02 3.98 -8.25
CA THR A 97 -17.86 2.58 -8.62
C THR A 97 -16.38 2.32 -8.88
N ALA A 98 -15.78 1.37 -8.19
CA ALA A 98 -14.43 0.90 -8.46
C ALA A 98 -14.47 -0.55 -8.96
N ASN A 99 -13.55 -0.90 -9.84
CA ASN A 99 -13.28 -2.26 -10.27
C ASN A 99 -11.81 -2.56 -10.01
N VAL A 100 -11.54 -3.50 -9.11
CA VAL A 100 -10.18 -3.94 -8.74
C VAL A 100 -9.99 -5.35 -9.29
N ASN A 101 -9.22 -5.50 -10.38
CA ASN A 101 -8.98 -6.80 -11.04
C ASN A 101 -10.25 -7.65 -11.30
N GLY A 102 -11.38 -7.01 -11.64
CA GLY A 102 -12.66 -7.70 -11.90
C GLY A 102 -13.60 -7.76 -10.70
N GLN A 103 -13.17 -7.32 -9.51
CA GLN A 103 -14.03 -7.22 -8.33
C GLN A 103 -14.69 -5.83 -8.26
N PRO A 104 -16.03 -5.74 -8.41
CA PRO A 104 -16.74 -4.48 -8.31
C PRO A 104 -16.92 -4.05 -6.85
N ILE A 105 -16.67 -2.77 -6.58
CA ILE A 105 -16.88 -2.11 -5.30
C ILE A 105 -17.74 -0.88 -5.57
N ILE A 106 -18.86 -0.74 -4.84
CA ILE A 106 -19.79 0.38 -5.03
C ILE A 106 -19.97 1.10 -3.71
N VAL A 107 -19.82 2.43 -3.75
CA VAL A 107 -20.10 3.32 -2.62
C VAL A 107 -21.03 4.41 -3.12
N GLU A 108 -22.16 4.56 -2.45
CA GLU A 108 -23.21 5.50 -2.81
C GLU A 108 -23.71 6.24 -1.58
N GLY A 109 -24.13 7.48 -1.76
CA GLY A 109 -24.80 8.25 -0.73
C GLY A 109 -25.00 9.72 -1.11
N PRO A 110 -25.41 10.55 -0.15
CA PRO A 110 -25.67 11.95 -0.39
C PRO A 110 -24.41 12.70 -0.86
N ALA A 111 -24.57 13.64 -1.80
CA ALA A 111 -23.49 14.47 -2.34
C ALA A 111 -22.82 15.33 -1.25
N GLU A 112 -23.53 15.64 -0.17
CA GLU A 112 -23.01 16.37 1.00
C GLU A 112 -21.89 15.61 1.72
N VAL A 113 -21.93 14.28 1.70
CA VAL A 113 -20.93 13.40 2.35
C VAL A 113 -19.93 12.81 1.35
N ALA A 114 -19.84 13.37 0.13
CA ALA A 114 -18.99 12.85 -0.95
C ALA A 114 -17.52 12.61 -0.54
N LEU A 115 -16.94 13.48 0.29
CA LEU A 115 -15.56 13.30 0.82
C LEU A 115 -15.43 12.16 1.84
N SER A 116 -16.51 11.81 2.54
CA SER A 116 -16.51 10.62 3.40
C SER A 116 -16.63 9.35 2.54
N LEU A 117 -17.36 9.44 1.43
CA LEU A 117 -17.50 8.34 0.47
C LEU A 117 -16.18 8.08 -0.29
N SER A 118 -15.40 9.10 -0.62
CA SER A 118 -14.05 8.93 -1.19
C SER A 118 -13.11 8.21 -0.21
N ALA A 119 -13.12 8.59 1.07
CA ALA A 119 -12.32 7.91 2.09
C ALA A 119 -12.74 6.45 2.27
N LYS A 120 -14.05 6.17 2.27
CA LYS A 120 -14.58 4.80 2.32
C LYS A 120 -14.17 3.99 1.07
N MET A 121 -14.28 4.59 -0.11
CA MET A 121 -13.88 3.95 -1.36
C MET A 121 -12.39 3.58 -1.34
N PHE A 122 -11.53 4.52 -0.95
CA PHE A 122 -10.10 4.27 -0.78
C PHE A 122 -9.81 3.09 0.15
N SER A 123 -10.46 3.02 1.31
CA SER A 123 -10.29 1.91 2.24
C SER A 123 -10.70 0.56 1.64
N LEU A 124 -11.81 0.53 0.89
CA LEU A 124 -12.30 -0.70 0.27
C LEU A 124 -11.39 -1.18 -0.86
N VAL A 125 -10.93 -0.25 -1.70
CA VAL A 125 -9.96 -0.54 -2.77
C VAL A 125 -8.68 -1.11 -2.18
N ASN A 126 -8.15 -0.51 -1.11
CA ASN A 126 -6.92 -1.01 -0.49
C ASN A 126 -7.10 -2.38 0.14
N ASN A 127 -8.22 -2.65 0.81
CA ASN A 127 -8.49 -3.99 1.34
C ASN A 127 -8.49 -5.04 0.22
N ALA A 128 -9.13 -4.74 -0.92
CA ALA A 128 -9.11 -5.62 -2.09
C ALA A 128 -7.71 -5.80 -2.69
N LEU A 129 -6.90 -4.73 -2.74
CA LEU A 129 -5.51 -4.80 -3.18
C LEU A 129 -4.63 -5.63 -2.24
N SER A 130 -4.79 -5.50 -0.93
CA SER A 130 -4.03 -6.28 0.05
C SER A 130 -4.33 -7.78 -0.05
N GLU A 131 -5.60 -8.16 -0.27
CA GLU A 131 -5.99 -9.56 -0.51
C GLU A 131 -5.31 -10.14 -1.76
N LEU A 132 -5.18 -9.34 -2.83
CA LEU A 132 -4.54 -9.76 -4.07
C LEU A 132 -3.01 -9.89 -3.96
N VAL A 133 -2.36 -9.00 -3.21
CA VAL A 133 -0.89 -9.03 -3.02
C VAL A 133 -0.45 -10.19 -2.12
N ILE A 134 -1.31 -10.66 -1.20
CA ILE A 134 -1.00 -11.78 -0.30
C ILE A 134 -1.23 -13.15 -0.99
N ALA A 135 -2.06 -13.19 -2.05
CA ALA A 135 -2.40 -14.41 -2.77
C ALA A 135 -1.46 -14.76 -3.95
N GLY A 136 -0.55 -13.84 -4.33
CA GLY A 136 0.45 -14.02 -5.39
C GLY A 136 1.86 -14.24 -4.86
#